data_AF-A0A4Q7FST4-F1
#
_entry.id   AF-A0A4Q7FST4-F1
#
_cell.length_a   1.000
_cell.length_b   1.000
_cell.length_c   1.000
_cell.angle_alpha   90.00
_cell.angle_beta   90.00
_cell.angle_gamma   90.00
#
_symmetry.space_group_name_H-M   'P 1'
#
loop_
_entity.id
_entity.type
_entity.pdbx_description
1 polymer ?
#
loop_
_entity_poly.entity_id
_entity_poly.type
_entity_poly.pdbx_seq_one_letter_code
_entity_poly.pdbx_strand_id
1 'polypeptide(L)'
;MMMGWDKMRAMGSGARRAAANAAAMLLLAVVAVLALAAPANAWWNDEWQLRKKITIDASAAGANITDPIGSTPVLVRLHTGNFRFASAKDDGSDLRFVAGDDKTPLKYHVEKYDGLLSEALLWVAVPNLQPGAKAEIWLYYGNKKALAAADAKATYDPDTLLVYHFNERGTPSLDSSVWANNAQSVGQPAEGALIGNGVRLTGQNPVTLPAS
;
A
#
# COMPACT_ATOMS: atom_id res chain seq x y z
N MET A 1 15.61 12.77 -79.26
CA MET A 1 16.29 12.77 -77.94
C MET A 1 15.29 12.26 -76.90
N MET A 2 15.10 10.94 -76.80
CA MET A 2 14.14 10.33 -75.86
C MET A 2 14.92 9.77 -74.68
N MET A 3 14.76 10.36 -73.51
CA MET A 3 15.31 9.82 -72.27
C MET A 3 14.52 8.55 -71.92
N GLY A 4 15.22 7.40 -71.95
CA GLY A 4 14.60 6.07 -71.87
C GLY A 4 13.82 5.83 -70.57
N TRP A 5 12.65 5.21 -70.72
CA TRP A 5 11.71 4.83 -69.65
C TRP A 5 12.37 4.05 -68.49
N ASP A 6 13.44 3.32 -68.76
CA ASP A 6 14.17 2.54 -67.76
C ASP A 6 14.91 3.39 -66.73
N LYS A 7 15.38 4.60 -67.10
CA LYS A 7 16.00 5.53 -66.13
C LYS A 7 14.99 6.10 -65.13
N MET A 8 13.73 6.29 -65.54
CA MET A 8 12.66 6.75 -64.62
C MET A 8 12.22 5.66 -63.63
N ARG A 9 12.17 4.38 -64.05
CA ARG A 9 11.86 3.24 -63.16
C ARG A 9 12.95 2.99 -62.11
N ALA A 10 14.23 3.17 -62.48
CA ALA A 10 15.36 3.01 -61.56
C ALA A 10 15.44 4.12 -60.49
N MET A 11 15.08 5.37 -60.83
CA MET A 11 15.01 6.47 -59.86
C MET A 11 13.89 6.27 -58.82
N GLY A 12 12.75 5.71 -59.21
CA GLY A 12 11.62 5.47 -58.30
C GLY A 12 11.84 4.33 -57.29
N SER A 13 12.64 3.32 -57.64
CA SER A 13 12.92 2.17 -56.75
C SER A 13 13.94 2.50 -55.65
N GLY A 14 14.94 3.34 -55.96
CA GLY A 14 15.93 3.82 -54.99
C GLY A 14 15.29 4.71 -53.91
N ALA A 15 14.43 5.65 -54.32
CA ALA A 15 13.70 6.52 -53.39
C ALA A 15 12.75 5.74 -52.47
N ARG A 16 12.06 4.71 -53.00
CA ARG A 16 11.20 3.82 -52.20
C ARG A 16 11.98 2.97 -51.20
N ARG A 17 13.16 2.47 -51.56
CA ARG A 17 14.05 1.74 -50.64
C ARG A 17 14.63 2.63 -49.55
N ALA A 18 15.03 3.86 -49.89
CA ALA A 18 15.51 4.83 -48.91
C ALA A 18 14.40 5.24 -47.92
N ALA A 19 13.18 5.47 -48.39
CA ALA A 19 12.03 5.77 -47.54
C ALA A 19 11.64 4.61 -46.62
N ALA A 20 11.66 3.37 -47.13
CA ALA A 20 11.38 2.17 -46.32
C ALA A 20 12.43 1.95 -45.21
N ASN A 21 13.71 2.18 -45.51
CA ASN A 21 14.79 2.09 -44.53
C ASN A 21 14.69 3.19 -43.47
N ALA A 22 14.33 4.41 -43.86
CA ALA A 22 14.09 5.51 -42.92
C ALA A 22 12.91 5.23 -41.99
N ALA A 23 11.80 4.68 -42.52
CA ALA A 23 10.64 4.27 -41.72
C ALA A 23 10.99 3.13 -40.75
N ALA A 24 11.74 2.13 -41.20
CA ALA A 24 12.18 1.02 -40.35
C ALA A 24 13.11 1.49 -39.22
N MET A 25 14.05 2.40 -39.49
CA MET A 25 14.91 2.97 -38.45
C MET A 25 14.12 3.84 -37.46
N LEU A 26 13.13 4.59 -37.93
CA LEU A 26 12.25 5.38 -37.06
C LEU A 26 11.41 4.47 -36.15
N LEU A 27 10.88 3.37 -36.70
CA LEU A 27 10.12 2.38 -35.93
C LEU A 27 11.01 1.70 -34.87
N LEU A 28 12.24 1.34 -35.23
CA LEU A 28 13.21 0.74 -34.31
C LEU A 28 13.60 1.72 -33.18
N ALA A 29 13.77 3.00 -33.51
CA ALA A 29 14.04 4.05 -32.53
C ALA A 29 12.86 4.28 -31.57
N VAL A 30 11.61 4.24 -32.05
CA VAL A 30 10.41 4.35 -31.21
C VAL A 30 10.29 3.15 -30.28
N VAL A 31 10.53 1.93 -30.77
CA VAL A 31 10.51 0.70 -29.95
C VAL A 31 11.63 0.74 -28.90
N ALA A 32 12.82 1.23 -29.24
CA ALA A 32 13.91 1.39 -28.29
C ALA A 32 13.60 2.44 -27.20
N VAL A 33 12.96 3.56 -27.55
CA VAL A 33 12.53 4.59 -26.59
C VAL A 33 11.43 4.06 -25.65
N LEU A 34 10.47 3.29 -26.18
CA LEU A 34 9.44 2.64 -25.36
C LEU A 34 10.01 1.55 -24.44
N ALA A 35 11.05 0.84 -24.88
CA ALA A 35 11.75 -0.16 -24.07
C ALA A 35 12.67 0.46 -22.99
N LEU A 36 13.02 1.75 -23.12
CA LEU A 36 13.81 2.51 -22.15
C LEU A 36 12.95 3.35 -21.18
N ALA A 37 11.63 3.30 -21.30
CA ALA A 37 10.72 3.92 -20.34
C ALA A 37 10.78 3.13 -19.02
N ALA A 38 11.74 3.48 -18.16
CA ALA A 38 11.71 3.08 -16.76
C ALA A 38 10.39 3.54 -16.14
N PRO A 39 9.79 2.78 -15.20
CA PRO A 39 8.67 3.30 -14.44
C PRO A 39 9.13 4.61 -13.79
N ALA A 40 8.53 5.73 -14.19
CA ALA A 40 8.73 6.97 -13.47
C ALA A 40 8.19 6.72 -12.07
N ASN A 41 9.07 6.72 -11.07
CA ASN A 41 8.70 6.74 -9.65
C ASN A 41 8.02 8.09 -9.38
N ALA A 42 6.76 8.21 -9.79
CA ALA A 42 6.01 9.43 -9.73
C ALA A 42 5.71 9.74 -8.26
N TRP A 43 5.84 11.01 -7.90
CA TRP A 43 5.34 11.45 -6.61
C TRP A 43 3.82 11.38 -6.64
N TRP A 44 3.20 10.64 -5.71
CA TRP A 44 1.76 10.38 -5.74
C TRP A 44 0.93 11.66 -5.59
N ASN A 45 1.34 12.57 -4.70
CA ASN A 45 0.64 13.82 -4.44
C ASN A 45 1.60 14.88 -3.84
N ASP A 46 1.74 16.01 -4.52
CA ASP A 46 2.70 17.08 -4.17
C ASP A 46 2.37 17.83 -2.87
N GLU A 47 1.17 17.68 -2.32
CA GLU A 47 0.84 18.26 -1.01
C GLU A 47 1.58 17.53 0.12
N TRP A 48 1.93 16.26 -0.07
CA TRP A 48 2.76 15.49 0.85
C TRP A 48 4.22 15.74 0.55
N GLN A 49 4.97 16.21 1.55
CA GLN A 49 6.37 16.64 1.36
C GLN A 49 7.37 15.50 1.54
N LEU A 50 6.98 14.41 2.18
CA LEU A 50 7.85 13.29 2.51
C LEU A 50 7.19 11.95 2.19
N ARG A 51 8.01 10.97 1.82
CA ARG A 51 7.61 9.57 1.72
C ARG A 51 8.67 8.64 2.28
N LYS A 52 8.25 7.46 2.73
CA LYS A 52 9.12 6.38 3.20
C LYS A 52 8.72 5.08 2.50
N LYS A 53 9.71 4.38 1.93
CA LYS A 53 9.49 3.04 1.40
C LYS A 53 9.38 2.03 2.54
N ILE A 54 8.42 1.12 2.44
CA ILE A 54 8.27 -0.03 3.31
C ILE A 54 8.30 -1.27 2.41
N THR A 55 9.21 -2.19 2.71
CA THR A 55 9.32 -3.46 2.01
C THR A 55 8.74 -4.56 2.89
N ILE A 56 7.78 -5.29 2.34
CA ILE A 56 7.18 -6.47 2.95
C ILE A 56 7.88 -7.67 2.34
N ASP A 57 8.58 -8.44 3.16
CA ASP A 57 9.35 -9.58 2.71
C ASP A 57 8.62 -10.88 3.03
N ALA A 58 7.89 -11.43 2.05
CA ALA A 58 7.20 -12.71 2.16
C ALA A 58 8.11 -13.89 1.74
N SER A 59 9.38 -13.64 1.40
CA SER A 59 10.36 -14.68 1.10
C SER A 59 10.80 -15.47 2.33
N ALA A 60 11.57 -16.53 2.11
CA ALA A 60 12.16 -17.34 3.18
C ALA A 60 13.09 -16.55 4.13
N ALA A 61 13.61 -15.40 3.70
CA ALA A 61 14.41 -14.51 4.54
C ALA A 61 13.55 -13.58 5.44
N GLY A 62 12.24 -13.52 5.18
CA GLY A 62 11.27 -12.72 5.93
C GLY A 62 10.18 -13.59 6.56
N ALA A 63 8.93 -13.38 6.18
CA ALA A 63 7.77 -14.07 6.75
C ALA A 63 7.62 -15.53 6.28
N ASN A 64 8.41 -15.97 5.29
CA ASN A 64 8.39 -17.34 4.73
C ASN A 64 6.98 -17.81 4.33
N ILE A 65 6.26 -16.98 3.57
CA ILE A 65 4.93 -17.31 3.08
C ILE A 65 5.07 -18.18 1.83
N THR A 66 4.50 -19.39 1.89
CA THR A 66 4.60 -20.40 0.82
C THR A 66 3.34 -20.53 -0.01
N ASP A 67 2.18 -20.14 0.54
CA ASP A 67 0.86 -20.24 -0.11
C ASP A 67 0.27 -18.85 -0.39
N PRO A 68 -0.54 -18.68 -1.45
CA PRO A 68 -1.21 -17.41 -1.73
C PRO A 68 -2.11 -16.99 -0.56
N ILE A 69 -1.88 -15.79 -0.01
CA ILE A 69 -2.65 -15.24 1.11
C ILE A 69 -3.59 -14.08 0.72
N GLY A 70 -3.63 -13.73 -0.58
CA GLY A 70 -4.55 -12.72 -1.10
C GLY A 70 -4.28 -11.31 -0.57
N SER A 71 -5.36 -10.57 -0.30
CA SER A 71 -5.28 -9.28 0.37
C SER A 71 -5.05 -9.50 1.86
N THR A 72 -4.09 -8.82 2.46
CA THR A 72 -3.73 -9.07 3.86
C THR A 72 -3.56 -7.75 4.61
N PRO A 73 -4.21 -7.59 5.77
CA PRO A 73 -3.89 -6.51 6.71
C PRO A 73 -2.47 -6.70 7.27
N VAL A 74 -1.58 -5.78 6.96
CA VAL A 74 -0.18 -5.78 7.44
C VAL A 74 -0.01 -4.71 8.51
N LEU A 75 0.53 -5.11 9.67
CA LEU A 75 0.89 -4.16 10.73
C LEU A 75 2.18 -3.42 10.37
N VAL A 76 2.10 -2.10 10.24
CA VAL A 76 3.23 -1.19 10.15
C VAL A 76 3.48 -0.57 11.52
N ARG A 77 4.66 -0.84 12.08
CA ARG A 77 5.12 -0.24 13.34
C ARG A 77 6.12 0.89 13.05
N LEU A 78 5.75 2.10 13.43
CA LEU A 78 6.59 3.30 13.32
C LEU A 78 7.17 3.65 14.69
N HIS A 79 8.46 3.95 14.70
CA HIS A 79 9.19 4.44 15.87
C HIS A 79 10.34 5.36 15.43
N THR A 80 11.00 6.05 16.36
CA THR A 80 12.07 7.04 16.06
C THR A 80 13.20 6.49 15.17
N GLY A 81 13.49 5.19 15.25
CA GLY A 81 14.51 4.52 14.44
C GLY A 81 14.12 4.33 12.97
N ASN A 82 12.83 4.42 12.63
CA ASN A 82 12.34 4.21 11.27
C ASN A 82 11.44 5.34 10.74
N PHE A 83 10.94 6.26 11.57
CA PHE A 83 9.98 7.29 11.19
C PHE A 83 10.25 8.63 11.89
N ARG A 84 9.98 9.74 11.18
CA ARG A 84 10.23 11.11 11.64
C ARG A 84 8.93 11.75 12.11
N PHE A 85 8.52 11.47 13.36
CA PHE A 85 7.26 11.97 13.94
C PHE A 85 7.13 13.50 13.87
N ALA A 86 8.20 14.26 14.12
CA ALA A 86 8.19 15.73 14.04
C ALA A 86 7.79 16.29 12.67
N SER A 87 7.93 15.50 11.60
CA SER A 87 7.54 15.91 10.25
C SER A 87 6.11 15.53 9.90
N ALA A 88 5.49 14.58 10.61
CA ALA A 88 4.07 14.23 10.45
C ALA A 88 3.19 15.21 11.23
N LYS A 89 1.89 15.23 10.98
CA LYS A 89 0.94 15.98 11.82
C LYS A 89 0.85 15.34 13.21
N ASP A 90 0.62 16.14 14.25
CA ASP A 90 0.71 15.69 15.65
C ASP A 90 -0.29 14.58 16.01
N ASP A 91 -1.38 14.48 15.25
CA ASP A 91 -2.42 13.44 15.36
C ASP A 91 -2.25 12.29 14.34
N GLY A 92 -1.21 12.32 13.51
CA GLY A 92 -0.96 11.34 12.44
C GLY A 92 -2.02 11.31 11.33
N SER A 93 -2.93 12.28 11.27
CA SER A 93 -4.02 12.27 10.29
C SER A 93 -3.55 12.53 8.85
N ASP A 94 -2.31 12.98 8.68
CA ASP A 94 -1.67 13.16 7.38
C ASP A 94 -1.03 11.89 6.82
N LEU A 95 -1.03 10.75 7.51
CA LEU A 95 -0.43 9.54 6.98
C LEU A 95 -1.24 8.98 5.79
N ARG A 96 -0.56 8.59 4.72
CA ARG A 96 -1.16 7.93 3.54
C ARG A 96 -0.31 6.75 3.10
N PHE A 97 -0.96 5.64 2.80
CA PHE A 97 -0.29 4.48 2.21
C PHE A 97 -0.62 4.39 0.73
N VAL A 98 0.40 4.14 -0.09
CA VAL A 98 0.28 3.98 -1.54
C VAL A 98 1.00 2.70 -1.93
N ALA A 99 0.47 1.93 -2.88
CA ALA A 99 1.13 0.75 -3.39
C ALA A 99 2.46 1.08 -4.08
N GLY A 100 3.29 0.07 -4.32
CA GLY A 100 4.58 0.22 -5.02
C GLY A 100 4.47 0.71 -6.47
N ASP A 101 3.26 0.87 -7.01
CA ASP A 101 3.00 1.47 -8.32
C ASP A 101 2.98 3.02 -8.30
N ASP A 102 3.20 3.63 -7.12
CA ASP A 102 3.19 5.08 -6.89
C ASP A 102 1.86 5.77 -7.20
N LYS A 103 0.77 5.00 -7.35
CA LYS A 103 -0.53 5.52 -7.82
C LYS A 103 -1.69 5.09 -6.95
N THR A 104 -1.70 3.85 -6.49
CA THR A 104 -2.88 3.24 -5.87
C THR A 104 -2.89 3.48 -4.36
N PRO A 105 -3.81 4.30 -3.81
CA PRO A 105 -3.93 4.48 -2.38
C PRO A 105 -4.42 3.20 -1.72
N LEU A 106 -3.85 2.85 -0.57
CA LEU A 106 -4.21 1.67 0.21
C LEU A 106 -5.12 2.07 1.37
N LYS A 107 -6.09 1.20 1.66
CA LYS A 107 -6.92 1.32 2.87
C LYS A 107 -6.08 0.98 4.10
N TYR A 108 -6.33 1.69 5.18
CA TYR A 108 -5.61 1.50 6.42
C TYR A 108 -6.44 2.01 7.58
N HIS A 109 -6.05 1.64 8.79
CA HIS A 109 -6.48 2.32 9.99
C HIS A 109 -5.37 2.41 11.03
N VAL A 110 -5.60 3.28 12.01
CA VAL A 110 -4.66 3.54 13.10
C VAL A 110 -5.08 2.68 14.28
N GLU A 111 -4.22 1.74 14.65
CA GLU A 111 -4.32 0.99 15.92
C GLU A 111 -3.93 1.90 17.08
N LYS A 112 -2.79 2.59 16.92
CA LYS A 112 -2.26 3.53 17.91
C LYS A 112 -1.44 4.59 17.20
N TYR A 113 -1.56 5.83 17.65
CA TYR A 113 -0.64 6.89 17.28
C TYR A 113 -0.35 7.75 18.50
N ASP A 114 0.91 7.81 18.90
CA ASP A 114 1.42 8.67 19.95
C ASP A 114 2.66 9.40 19.44
N GLY A 115 2.45 10.63 18.95
CA GLY A 115 3.54 11.47 18.45
C GLY A 115 4.53 11.90 19.54
N LEU A 116 4.09 11.94 20.81
CA LEU A 116 4.94 12.34 21.94
C LEU A 116 5.89 11.20 22.33
N LEU A 117 5.36 9.98 22.43
CA LEU A 117 6.15 8.77 22.67
C LEU A 117 6.84 8.25 21.40
N SER A 118 6.57 8.88 20.25
CA SER A 118 7.10 8.49 18.95
C SER A 118 6.86 7.00 18.64
N GLU A 119 5.62 6.59 18.82
CA GLU A 119 5.14 5.24 18.52
C GLU A 119 3.86 5.32 17.70
N ALA A 120 3.80 4.56 16.60
CA ALA A 120 2.53 4.33 15.91
C ALA A 120 2.42 2.90 15.39
N LEU A 121 1.19 2.39 15.43
CA LEU A 121 0.78 1.10 14.93
C LEU A 121 -0.34 1.36 13.92
N LEU A 122 -0.15 0.93 12.68
CA LEU A 122 -1.11 1.10 11.61
C LEU A 122 -1.33 -0.23 10.91
N TRP A 123 -2.57 -0.59 10.66
CA TRP A 123 -2.92 -1.73 9.84
C TRP A 123 -3.18 -1.25 8.42
N VAL A 124 -2.52 -1.86 7.44
CA VAL A 124 -2.62 -1.47 6.03
C VAL A 124 -3.11 -2.65 5.22
N ALA A 125 -4.17 -2.47 4.44
CA ALA A 125 -4.66 -3.48 3.50
C ALA A 125 -3.71 -3.55 2.30
N VAL A 126 -2.88 -4.59 2.25
CA VAL A 126 -1.93 -4.80 1.15
C VAL A 126 -2.52 -5.81 0.19
N PRO A 127 -2.85 -5.41 -1.05
CA PRO A 127 -3.46 -6.32 -2.00
C PRO A 127 -2.43 -7.32 -2.53
N ASN A 128 -2.86 -8.57 -2.67
CA ASN A 128 -2.21 -9.58 -3.49
C ASN A 128 -0.73 -9.87 -3.12
N LEU A 129 -0.46 -10.11 -1.83
CA LEU A 129 0.87 -10.51 -1.37
C LEU A 129 1.25 -11.88 -1.94
N GLN A 130 2.22 -11.88 -2.84
CA GLN A 130 2.69 -13.11 -3.49
C GLN A 130 3.58 -13.92 -2.56
N PRO A 131 3.42 -15.26 -2.54
CA PRO A 131 4.29 -16.14 -1.77
C PRO A 131 5.75 -16.00 -2.21
N GLY A 132 6.68 -16.06 -1.27
CA GLY A 132 8.11 -16.05 -1.59
C GLY A 132 8.66 -14.71 -2.10
N ALA A 133 7.82 -13.69 -2.29
CA ALA A 133 8.18 -12.45 -2.97
C ALA A 133 8.30 -11.26 -2.02
N LYS A 134 8.87 -10.16 -2.51
CA LYS A 134 8.85 -8.87 -1.82
C LYS A 134 7.78 -7.98 -2.44
N ALA A 135 7.03 -7.29 -1.60
CA ALA A 135 6.12 -6.23 -2.00
C ALA A 135 6.62 -4.90 -1.44
N GLU A 136 6.34 -3.82 -2.17
CA GLU A 136 6.68 -2.47 -1.75
C GLU A 136 5.40 -1.66 -1.57
N ILE A 137 5.37 -0.87 -0.49
CA ILE A 137 4.38 0.18 -0.26
C ILE A 137 5.10 1.45 0.18
N TRP A 138 4.46 2.59 -0.02
CA TRP A 138 4.95 3.90 0.37
C TRP A 138 4.08 4.48 1.46
N LEU A 139 4.73 5.02 2.50
CA LEU A 139 4.11 5.87 3.50
C LEU A 139 4.41 7.33 3.16
N TYR A 140 3.40 8.09 2.76
CA TYR A 140 3.46 9.54 2.57
C TYR A 140 3.03 10.27 3.84
N TYR A 141 3.74 11.35 4.18
CA TYR A 141 3.48 12.22 5.34
C TYR A 141 4.03 13.64 5.10
N GLY A 142 3.80 14.57 6.03
CA GLY A 142 4.24 15.96 5.93
C GLY A 142 3.21 16.92 5.34
N ASN A 143 1.93 16.51 5.23
CA ASN A 143 0.85 17.40 4.81
C ASN A 143 0.05 17.88 6.04
N LYS A 144 0.44 19.02 6.62
CA LYS A 144 -0.23 19.56 7.83
C LYS A 144 -1.69 19.95 7.62
N LYS A 145 -2.16 20.08 6.37
CA LYS A 145 -3.56 20.42 6.03
C LYS A 145 -4.43 19.19 5.78
N ALA A 146 -3.84 17.99 5.77
CA ALA A 146 -4.59 16.77 5.53
C ALA A 146 -5.62 16.49 6.63
N LEU A 147 -6.78 15.99 6.20
CA LEU A 147 -7.80 15.41 7.07
C LEU A 147 -7.50 13.93 7.31
N ALA A 148 -8.07 13.35 8.36
CA ALA A 148 -7.95 11.91 8.61
C ALA A 148 -8.57 11.09 7.47
N ALA A 149 -7.92 9.98 7.11
CA ALA A 149 -8.39 9.05 6.08
C ALA A 149 -8.39 7.59 6.53
N ALA A 150 -8.14 7.34 7.82
CA ALA A 150 -8.20 6.01 8.42
C ALA A 150 -9.63 5.43 8.33
N ASP A 151 -9.74 4.17 7.92
CA ASP A 151 -10.98 3.46 7.65
C ASP A 151 -10.79 1.98 8.03
N ALA A 152 -11.13 1.65 9.28
CA ALA A 152 -10.93 0.32 9.83
C ALA A 152 -11.74 -0.73 9.07
N LYS A 153 -13.00 -0.43 8.77
CA LYS A 153 -13.91 -1.34 8.06
C LYS A 153 -13.39 -1.69 6.66
N ALA A 154 -12.80 -0.74 5.94
CA ALA A 154 -12.21 -1.00 4.63
C ALA A 154 -10.79 -1.56 4.68
N THR A 155 -10.19 -1.73 5.87
CA THR A 155 -8.85 -2.35 6.01
C THR A 155 -8.93 -3.88 5.92
N TYR A 156 -10.09 -4.44 6.23
CA TYR A 156 -10.36 -5.88 6.19
C TYR A 156 -11.21 -6.23 4.98
N ASP A 157 -11.02 -7.43 4.45
CA ASP A 157 -11.89 -7.95 3.39
C ASP A 157 -13.24 -8.43 3.96
N PRO A 158 -14.26 -8.62 3.10
CA PRO A 158 -15.56 -9.13 3.55
C PRO A 158 -15.51 -10.55 4.14
N ASP A 159 -14.47 -11.34 3.84
CA ASP A 159 -14.30 -12.69 4.38
C ASP A 159 -13.80 -12.67 5.84
N THR A 160 -13.28 -11.53 6.30
CA THR A 160 -12.91 -11.31 7.70
C THR A 160 -14.16 -11.13 8.57
N LEU A 161 -14.55 -12.17 9.29
CA LEU A 161 -15.80 -12.20 10.07
C LEU A 161 -15.78 -11.35 11.34
N LEU A 162 -14.61 -11.16 11.95
CA LEU A 162 -14.49 -10.49 13.25
C LEU A 162 -13.07 -9.96 13.48
N VAL A 163 -12.97 -8.70 13.92
CA VAL A 163 -11.70 -8.12 14.38
C VAL A 163 -11.92 -7.29 15.64
N TYR A 164 -11.36 -7.74 16.76
CA TYR A 164 -11.27 -6.92 17.98
C TYR A 164 -9.84 -6.57 18.30
N HIS A 165 -9.59 -5.27 18.39
CA HIS A 165 -8.32 -4.71 18.86
C HIS A 165 -8.28 -4.53 20.38
N PHE A 166 -9.43 -4.57 21.05
CA PHE A 166 -9.56 -4.37 22.51
C PHE A 166 -8.97 -3.04 23.00
N ASN A 167 -9.11 -1.97 22.22
CA ASN A 167 -8.61 -0.64 22.56
C ASN A 167 -9.60 0.17 23.40
N GLU A 168 -10.85 -0.24 23.46
CA GLU A 168 -11.90 0.39 24.25
C GLU A 168 -11.65 0.23 25.75
N ARG A 169 -11.94 1.28 26.53
CA ARG A 169 -11.78 1.27 28.00
C ARG A 169 -13.14 1.42 28.66
N GLY A 170 -13.54 0.39 29.40
CA GLY A 170 -14.80 0.39 30.15
C GLY A 170 -16.06 0.24 29.29
N THR A 171 -15.92 -0.01 27.99
CA THR A 171 -17.02 -0.32 27.07
C THR A 171 -16.73 -1.62 26.31
N PRO A 172 -17.74 -2.30 25.76
CA PRO A 172 -17.52 -3.46 24.92
C PRO A 172 -16.67 -3.12 23.70
N SER A 173 -15.87 -4.08 23.23
CA SER A 173 -15.02 -3.87 22.06
C SER A 173 -15.80 -3.81 20.76
N LEU A 174 -15.36 -2.89 19.90
CA LEU A 174 -15.96 -2.70 18.59
C LEU A 174 -15.31 -3.63 17.57
N ASP A 175 -16.13 -4.26 16.74
CA ASP A 175 -15.66 -5.03 15.60
C ASP A 175 -15.22 -4.08 14.49
N SER A 176 -13.94 -4.19 14.12
CA SER A 176 -13.34 -3.37 13.06
C SER A 176 -13.60 -3.91 11.67
N SER A 177 -14.22 -5.08 11.52
CA SER A 177 -14.71 -5.58 10.25
C SER A 177 -15.93 -4.80 9.73
N VAL A 178 -16.32 -5.07 8.49
CA VAL A 178 -17.56 -4.52 7.91
C VAL A 178 -18.83 -5.02 8.60
N TRP A 179 -18.77 -6.17 9.30
CA TRP A 179 -19.92 -6.82 9.90
C TRP A 179 -20.39 -6.18 11.20
N ALA A 180 -19.50 -5.45 11.89
CA ALA A 180 -19.80 -4.74 13.12
C ALA A 180 -20.43 -5.63 14.21
N ASN A 181 -19.94 -6.87 14.32
CA ASN A 181 -20.32 -7.84 15.34
C ASN A 181 -19.71 -7.45 16.70
N ASN A 182 -20.08 -6.29 17.25
CA ASN A 182 -19.48 -5.75 18.49
C ASN A 182 -19.71 -6.68 19.69
N ALA A 183 -18.74 -6.70 20.61
CA ALA A 183 -18.89 -7.48 21.83
C ALA A 183 -20.09 -6.98 22.67
N GLN A 184 -20.70 -7.87 23.44
CA GLN A 184 -21.83 -7.58 24.30
C GLN A 184 -21.43 -7.31 25.76
N SER A 185 -20.23 -7.74 26.16
CA SER A 185 -19.68 -7.50 27.50
C SER A 185 -18.36 -6.74 27.45
N VAL A 186 -18.04 -6.07 28.55
CA VAL A 186 -16.77 -5.36 28.73
C VAL A 186 -15.69 -6.37 29.09
N GLY A 187 -14.63 -6.44 28.30
CA GLY A 187 -13.43 -7.20 28.63
C GLY A 187 -12.59 -6.51 29.70
N GLN A 188 -11.86 -7.28 30.51
CA GLN A 188 -10.85 -6.70 31.40
C GLN A 188 -9.64 -6.26 30.56
N PRO A 189 -9.29 -4.97 30.52
CA PRO A 189 -8.21 -4.50 29.65
C PRO A 189 -6.86 -5.05 30.10
N ALA A 190 -6.00 -5.36 29.13
CA ALA A 190 -4.60 -5.68 29.31
C ALA A 190 -3.76 -4.66 28.54
N GLU A 191 -3.01 -3.83 29.25
CA GLU A 191 -2.10 -2.87 28.61
C GLU A 191 -0.81 -3.56 28.15
N GLY A 192 -0.22 -3.06 27.06
CA GLY A 192 1.04 -3.60 26.55
C GLY A 192 0.93 -5.02 26.00
N ALA A 193 -0.17 -5.31 25.32
CA ALA A 193 -0.32 -6.56 24.58
C ALA A 193 0.63 -6.59 23.36
N LEU A 194 0.57 -7.66 22.55
CA LEU A 194 1.44 -7.81 21.38
C LEU A 194 1.34 -6.63 20.40
N ILE A 195 0.12 -6.11 20.24
CA ILE A 195 -0.24 -4.97 19.40
C ILE A 195 -1.22 -4.14 20.21
N GLY A 196 -0.86 -2.89 20.52
CA GLY A 196 -1.75 -2.00 21.27
C GLY A 196 -2.14 -2.56 22.65
N ASN A 197 -3.44 -2.54 22.93
CA ASN A 197 -4.02 -3.14 24.13
C ASN A 197 -4.57 -4.55 23.83
N GLY A 198 -4.99 -5.25 24.86
CA GLY A 198 -5.61 -6.56 24.76
C GLY A 198 -6.67 -6.77 25.81
N VAL A 199 -7.16 -8.01 25.90
CA VAL A 199 -8.09 -8.43 26.94
C VAL A 199 -7.46 -9.51 27.82
N ARG A 200 -7.68 -9.40 29.14
CA ARG A 200 -7.23 -10.38 30.12
C ARG A 200 -8.37 -11.33 30.48
N LEU A 201 -8.20 -12.62 30.23
CA LEU A 201 -9.15 -13.66 30.60
C LEU A 201 -8.70 -14.34 31.90
N THR A 202 -9.40 -14.08 33.01
CA THR A 202 -9.10 -14.67 34.33
C THR A 202 -9.97 -15.88 34.68
N GLY A 203 -10.91 -16.25 33.80
CA GLY A 203 -11.91 -17.28 34.05
C GLY A 203 -13.14 -16.81 34.83
N GLN A 204 -13.18 -15.55 35.29
CA GLN A 204 -14.31 -14.99 36.06
C GLN A 204 -15.23 -14.10 35.21
N ASN A 205 -14.67 -13.38 34.24
CA ASN A 205 -15.38 -12.42 33.40
C ASN A 205 -15.19 -12.80 31.92
N PRO A 206 -16.15 -13.49 31.28
CA PRO A 206 -16.07 -13.81 29.86
C PRO A 206 -16.33 -12.57 28.98
N VAL A 207 -15.74 -12.57 27.78
CA VAL A 207 -16.14 -11.67 26.69
C VAL A 207 -17.27 -12.34 25.92
N THR A 208 -18.45 -11.73 25.92
CA THR A 208 -19.65 -12.26 25.27
C THR A 208 -19.77 -11.67 23.87
N LEU A 209 -19.97 -12.52 22.87
CA LEU A 209 -20.12 -12.15 21.46
C LEU A 209 -21.58 -12.29 21.02
N PRO A 210 -22.05 -11.52 20.03
CA PRO A 210 -23.37 -11.73 19.46
C PRO A 210 -23.49 -13.13 18.86
N ALA A 211 -24.69 -13.70 18.94
CA ALA A 211 -25.01 -14.95 18.28
C ALA A 211 -25.06 -14.75 16.75
N SER A 212 -24.66 -15.77 16.01
CA SER A 212 -24.77 -15.86 14.54
C SER A 212 -26.21 -16.05 14.07
#